data_AF-A0A955DRC0-F1
#
_entry.id   AF-A0A955DRC0-F1
#
_cell.length_a   1.000
_cell.length_b   1.000
_cell.length_c   1.000
_cell.angle_alpha   90.00
_cell.angle_beta   90.00
_cell.angle_gamma   90.00
#
_symmetry.space_group_name_H-M   'P 1'
#
loop_
_entity.id
_entity.type
_entity.pdbx_description
1 polymer ?
#
loop_
_entity_poly.entity_id
_entity_poly.type
_entity_poly.pdbx_seq_one_letter_code
_entity_poly.pdbx_strand_id
1 'polypeptide(L)'
;MHRLIEGGRVVAIFALLGIGIYLLSEQEWVLAGIVAAAMLGVLGWILYDGFRPAIAPDYLTRDFGRFGFAGRDGVCVGVRFDVVDETAVMVLHVQNQFLNEAQALVKVAHVSRLTGRPGLEVVDVSYECPPAGVAHIRVPMAIPAKYQGKRLLFAVCISAKYPIGRGARVRFGNGRSTTPARESVLHELASNAKPARVKVDVPAGVLEIPAWTETTAEPVWQLGDPV
;
A
#
# COMPACT_ATOMS: atom_id res chain seq x y z
N MET A 1 12.45 15.56 -0.17
CA MET A 1 12.97 16.75 -0.88
C MET A 1 14.26 16.48 -1.65
N HIS A 2 15.27 15.78 -1.08
CA HIS A 2 16.57 15.55 -1.74
C HIS A 2 16.51 14.85 -3.12
N ARG A 3 15.52 13.98 -3.40
CA ARG A 3 15.41 13.22 -4.67
C ARG A 3 14.79 13.98 -5.85
N LEU A 4 13.94 14.98 -5.56
CA LEU A 4 13.46 15.93 -6.59
C LEU A 4 14.62 16.78 -7.12
N ILE A 5 15.64 17.01 -6.28
CA ILE A 5 16.83 17.78 -6.63
C ILE A 5 17.74 16.95 -7.56
N GLU A 6 17.87 15.63 -7.36
CA GLU A 6 18.71 14.78 -8.23
C GLU A 6 18.06 14.51 -9.59
N GLY A 7 16.76 14.18 -9.65
CA GLY A 7 16.05 14.05 -10.92
C GLY A 7 15.97 15.39 -11.67
N GLY A 8 15.73 16.48 -10.93
CA GLY A 8 15.76 17.83 -11.48
C GLY A 8 17.13 18.24 -12.03
N ARG A 9 18.23 17.80 -11.41
CA ARG A 9 19.60 18.03 -11.92
C ARG A 9 19.85 17.32 -13.24
N VAL A 10 19.42 16.07 -13.40
CA VAL A 10 19.60 15.34 -14.68
C VAL A 10 18.81 16.03 -15.79
N VAL A 11 17.53 16.36 -15.56
CA VAL A 11 16.71 17.10 -16.53
C VAL A 11 17.30 18.47 -16.83
N ALA A 12 17.77 19.20 -15.81
CA ALA A 12 18.38 20.51 -15.98
C ALA A 12 19.71 20.45 -16.76
N ILE A 13 20.54 19.42 -16.55
CA ILE A 13 21.78 19.24 -17.31
C ILE A 13 21.48 18.97 -18.79
N PHE A 14 20.53 18.09 -19.11
CA PHE A 14 20.12 17.85 -20.50
C PHE A 14 19.46 19.08 -21.13
N ALA A 15 18.68 19.84 -20.37
CA ALA A 15 18.08 21.09 -20.84
C ALA A 15 19.14 22.18 -21.10
N LEU A 16 20.14 22.33 -20.21
CA LEU A 16 21.22 23.32 -20.36
C LEU A 16 22.18 22.96 -21.50
N LEU A 17 22.53 21.68 -21.63
CA LEU A 17 23.27 21.19 -22.80
C LEU A 17 22.48 21.44 -24.08
N GLY A 18 21.17 21.24 -24.02
CA GLY A 18 20.27 21.56 -25.12
C GLY A 18 20.32 23.04 -25.51
N ILE A 19 20.06 23.94 -24.56
CA ILE A 19 20.09 25.39 -24.77
C ILE A 19 21.45 25.85 -25.31
N GLY A 20 22.56 25.31 -24.78
CA GLY A 20 23.91 25.62 -25.27
C GLY A 20 24.13 25.23 -26.73
N ILE A 21 23.62 24.09 -27.17
CA ILE A 21 23.72 23.63 -28.57
C ILE A 21 22.80 24.46 -29.49
N TYR A 22 21.60 24.84 -29.01
CA TYR A 22 20.66 25.69 -29.77
C TYR A 22 21.23 27.08 -30.06
N LEU A 23 21.82 27.72 -29.06
CA LEU A 23 22.40 29.06 -29.19
C LEU A 23 23.62 29.10 -30.14
N LEU A 24 24.20 27.95 -30.47
CA LEU A 24 25.35 27.81 -31.36
C LEU A 24 24.97 27.39 -32.79
N SER A 25 23.68 27.20 -33.11
CA SER A 25 23.25 26.65 -34.40
C SER A 25 22.23 27.50 -35.15
N GLU A 26 22.42 27.68 -36.45
CA GLU A 26 21.47 28.37 -37.35
C GLU A 26 20.39 27.45 -37.95
N GLN A 27 20.25 26.20 -37.50
CA GLN A 27 19.43 25.17 -38.17
C GLN A 27 18.32 24.59 -37.29
N GLU A 28 17.10 24.52 -37.85
CA GLU A 28 15.88 23.96 -37.23
C GLU A 28 16.05 22.52 -36.68
N TRP A 29 16.98 21.75 -37.26
CA TRP A 29 17.29 20.38 -36.84
C TRP A 29 17.91 20.27 -35.45
N VAL A 30 18.56 21.32 -34.95
CA VAL A 30 19.19 21.30 -33.63
C VAL A 30 18.15 21.35 -32.51
N LEU A 31 17.11 22.18 -32.65
CA LEU A 31 16.02 22.22 -31.70
C LEU A 31 15.32 20.85 -31.58
N ALA A 32 15.10 20.19 -32.71
CA ALA A 32 14.53 18.84 -32.73
C ALA A 32 15.43 17.81 -31.99
N GLY A 33 16.75 17.88 -32.19
CA GLY A 33 17.71 17.02 -31.49
C GLY A 33 17.71 17.21 -29.98
N ILE A 34 17.57 18.45 -29.51
CA ILE A 34 17.51 18.79 -28.08
C ILE A 34 16.25 18.24 -27.42
N VAL A 35 15.09 18.45 -28.06
CA VAL A 35 13.82 17.93 -27.57
C VAL A 35 13.86 16.41 -27.52
N ALA A 36 14.39 15.75 -28.56
CA ALA A 36 14.56 14.30 -28.57
C ALA A 36 15.46 13.80 -27.43
N ALA A 37 16.61 14.45 -27.19
CA ALA A 37 17.51 14.10 -26.10
C ALA A 37 16.87 14.27 -24.72
N ALA A 38 16.11 15.35 -24.50
CA ALA A 38 15.38 15.57 -23.26
C ALA A 38 14.29 14.51 -23.04
N MET A 39 13.53 14.16 -24.08
CA MET A 39 12.53 13.08 -24.00
C MET A 39 13.16 11.73 -23.69
N LEU A 40 14.27 11.38 -24.36
CA LEU A 40 15.02 10.15 -24.10
C LEU A 40 15.61 10.12 -22.69
N GLY A 41 16.09 11.27 -22.18
CA GLY A 41 16.58 11.40 -20.80
C GLY A 41 15.47 11.17 -19.77
N VAL A 42 14.28 11.76 -19.98
CA VAL A 42 13.11 11.53 -19.13
C VAL A 42 12.65 10.07 -19.20
N LEU A 43 12.60 9.48 -20.41
CA LEU A 43 12.25 8.08 -20.58
C LEU A 43 13.26 7.16 -19.87
N GLY A 44 14.56 7.39 -20.06
CA GLY A 44 15.62 6.65 -19.39
C GLY A 44 15.54 6.74 -17.87
N TRP A 45 15.20 7.92 -17.33
CA TRP A 45 14.98 8.10 -15.90
C TRP A 45 13.75 7.34 -15.38
N ILE A 46 12.63 7.37 -16.11
CA ILE A 46 11.42 6.60 -15.77
C ILE A 46 11.73 5.09 -15.79
N LEU A 47 12.45 4.61 -16.79
CA LEU A 47 12.85 3.20 -16.88
C LEU A 47 13.80 2.82 -15.74
N TYR A 48 14.81 3.66 -15.45
CA TYR A 48 15.73 3.43 -14.35
C TYR A 48 15.02 3.31 -12.99
N ASP A 49 14.08 4.22 -12.70
CA ASP A 49 13.29 4.15 -11.47
C ASP A 49 12.38 2.91 -11.43
N GLY A 50 11.83 2.51 -12.59
CA GLY A 50 11.01 1.30 -12.72
C GLY A 50 11.77 -0.02 -12.59
N PHE A 51 13.05 -0.06 -12.96
CA PHE A 51 13.90 -1.25 -12.92
C PHE A 51 14.81 -1.33 -11.69
N ARG A 52 14.81 -0.31 -10.82
CA ARG A 52 15.62 -0.35 -9.61
C ARG A 52 15.19 -1.54 -8.75
N PRO A 53 16.10 -2.46 -8.40
CA PRO A 53 15.76 -3.58 -7.55
C PRO A 53 15.26 -3.06 -6.21
N ALA A 54 14.10 -3.55 -5.77
CA ALA A 54 13.61 -3.27 -4.44
C ALA A 54 14.58 -3.90 -3.43
N ILE A 55 14.97 -3.13 -2.42
CA ILE A 55 15.84 -3.63 -1.34
C ILE A 55 15.04 -4.59 -0.45
N ALA A 56 13.75 -4.32 -0.26
CA ALA A 56 12.83 -5.18 0.46
C ALA A 56 11.97 -6.01 -0.51
N PRO A 57 11.76 -7.32 -0.26
CA PRO A 57 10.88 -8.16 -1.05
C PRO A 57 9.43 -7.66 -1.03
N ASP A 58 8.70 -7.82 -2.14
CA ASP A 58 7.30 -7.40 -2.26
C ASP A 58 6.34 -8.56 -1.94
N TYR A 59 6.23 -8.89 -0.66
CA TYR A 59 5.36 -9.95 -0.13
C TYR A 59 3.89 -9.74 -0.55
N LEU A 60 3.40 -8.50 -0.49
CA LEU A 60 1.99 -8.22 -0.81
C LEU A 60 1.66 -8.42 -2.29
N THR A 61 2.54 -7.99 -3.21
CA THR A 61 2.31 -8.24 -4.63
C THR A 61 2.40 -9.73 -4.96
N ARG A 62 3.29 -10.47 -4.28
CA ARG A 62 3.40 -11.92 -4.43
C ARG A 62 2.13 -12.65 -3.98
N ASP A 63 1.61 -12.29 -2.80
CA ASP A 63 0.54 -13.05 -2.15
C ASP A 63 -0.87 -12.60 -2.58
N PHE A 64 -1.05 -11.32 -2.92
CA PHE A 64 -2.35 -10.74 -3.29
C PHE A 64 -2.43 -10.28 -4.76
N GLY A 65 -1.31 -10.25 -5.48
CA GLY A 65 -1.22 -9.60 -6.78
C GLY A 65 -1.24 -8.08 -6.69
N ARG A 66 -0.92 -7.42 -7.81
CA ARG A 66 -0.76 -5.95 -7.90
C ARG A 66 -1.97 -5.13 -7.43
N PHE A 67 -3.17 -5.70 -7.50
CA PHE A 67 -4.42 -5.00 -7.18
C PHE A 67 -5.19 -5.62 -6.02
N GLY A 68 -4.64 -6.63 -5.33
CA GLY A 68 -5.32 -7.31 -4.22
C GLY A 68 -5.13 -6.66 -2.86
N PHE A 69 -4.27 -5.65 -2.75
CA PHE A 69 -3.99 -4.95 -1.49
C PHE A 69 -4.17 -3.43 -1.62
N ALA A 70 -4.36 -2.77 -0.48
CA ALA A 70 -4.48 -1.32 -0.36
C ALA A 70 -3.14 -0.69 0.06
N GLY A 71 -2.90 0.56 -0.31
CA GLY A 71 -1.69 1.27 0.09
C GLY A 71 -1.94 2.75 0.34
N ARG A 72 -1.30 3.29 1.37
CA ARG A 72 -1.29 4.72 1.66
C ARG A 72 -0.11 5.09 2.55
N ASP A 73 0.47 6.26 2.27
CA ASP A 73 1.51 6.87 3.10
C ASP A 73 2.71 5.94 3.39
N GLY A 74 2.99 5.01 2.46
CA GLY A 74 4.09 4.05 2.60
C GLY A 74 3.75 2.74 3.31
N VAL A 75 2.56 2.62 3.88
CA VAL A 75 2.08 1.38 4.47
C VAL A 75 1.10 0.72 3.50
N CYS A 76 1.28 -0.57 3.27
CA CYS A 76 0.41 -1.37 2.43
C CYS A 76 -0.22 -2.50 3.25
N VAL A 77 -1.49 -2.80 2.95
CA VAL A 77 -2.28 -3.79 3.68
C VAL A 77 -3.03 -4.70 2.70
N GLY A 78 -2.74 -6.00 2.75
CA GLY A 78 -3.56 -7.06 2.17
C GLY A 78 -4.53 -7.63 3.22
N VAL A 79 -5.70 -8.07 2.79
CA VAL A 79 -6.72 -8.65 3.69
C VAL A 79 -7.12 -10.02 3.18
N ARG A 80 -7.01 -11.04 4.03
CA ARG A 80 -7.53 -12.38 3.78
C ARG A 80 -8.21 -12.93 5.04
N PHE A 81 -8.93 -14.04 4.90
CA PHE A 81 -9.39 -14.82 6.03
C PHE A 81 -8.67 -16.17 6.07
N ASP A 82 -8.33 -16.59 7.28
CA ASP A 82 -7.91 -17.95 7.60
C ASP A 82 -8.92 -18.56 8.61
N VAL A 83 -8.78 -19.86 8.87
CA VAL A 83 -9.53 -20.57 9.93
C VAL A 83 -8.53 -21.15 10.91
N VAL A 84 -8.68 -20.84 12.20
CA VAL A 84 -7.86 -21.35 13.30
C VAL A 84 -8.81 -21.82 14.39
N ASP A 85 -8.74 -23.10 14.76
CA ASP A 85 -9.62 -23.70 15.79
C ASP A 85 -11.10 -23.37 15.57
N GLU A 86 -11.59 -23.61 14.34
CA GLU A 86 -12.96 -23.33 13.89
C GLU A 86 -13.38 -21.85 13.96
N THR A 87 -12.47 -20.95 14.33
CA THR A 87 -12.69 -19.51 14.37
C THR A 87 -12.19 -18.88 13.06
N ALA A 88 -13.01 -18.02 12.47
CA ALA A 88 -12.55 -17.21 11.35
C ALA A 88 -11.63 -16.09 11.85
N VAL A 89 -10.48 -15.94 11.18
CA VAL A 89 -9.46 -14.96 11.53
C VAL A 89 -9.23 -14.08 10.33
N MET A 90 -9.51 -12.77 10.46
CA MET A 90 -9.07 -11.81 9.46
C MET A 90 -7.58 -11.58 9.63
N VAL A 91 -6.80 -11.87 8.59
CA VAL A 91 -5.36 -11.66 8.57
C VAL A 91 -5.05 -10.43 7.73
N LEU A 92 -4.56 -9.39 8.39
CA LEU A 92 -4.03 -8.19 7.77
C LEU A 92 -2.54 -8.40 7.51
N HIS A 93 -2.17 -8.47 6.24
CA HIS A 93 -0.77 -8.49 5.82
C HIS A 93 -0.29 -7.07 5.70
N VAL A 94 0.54 -6.61 6.62
CA VAL A 94 1.01 -5.23 6.68
C VAL A 94 2.46 -5.17 6.24
N GLN A 95 2.78 -4.24 5.34
CA GLN A 95 4.16 -3.99 4.91
C GLN A 95 4.48 -2.50 4.84
N ASN A 96 5.59 -2.10 5.46
CA ASN A 96 6.17 -0.77 5.35
C ASN A 96 7.11 -0.68 4.13
N GLN A 97 7.03 0.41 3.38
CA GLN A 97 7.85 0.65 2.17
C GLN A 97 9.12 1.45 2.41
N PHE A 98 9.33 1.92 3.65
CA PHE A 98 10.36 2.89 3.98
C PHE A 98 11.32 2.38 5.06
N LEU A 99 12.51 3.00 5.13
CA LEU A 99 13.58 2.66 6.09
C LEU A 99 13.30 3.03 7.54
N ASN A 100 12.36 3.92 7.81
CA ASN A 100 12.02 4.28 9.19
C ASN A 100 10.71 3.60 9.59
N GLU A 101 10.56 3.36 10.88
CA GLU A 101 9.34 2.81 11.47
C GLU A 101 8.12 3.71 11.21
N ALA A 102 6.96 3.07 11.16
CA ALA A 102 5.69 3.74 10.93
C ALA A 102 4.67 3.34 12.00
N GLN A 103 4.00 4.31 12.59
CA GLN A 103 2.81 4.09 13.40
C GLN A 103 1.61 4.06 12.44
N ALA A 104 1.15 2.86 12.10
CA ALA A 104 0.07 2.64 11.15
C ALA A 104 -1.28 2.46 11.86
N LEU A 105 -2.31 3.11 11.34
CA LEU A 105 -3.71 2.88 11.69
C LEU A 105 -4.42 2.28 10.48
N VAL A 106 -4.99 1.10 10.66
CA VAL A 106 -5.66 0.33 9.61
C VAL A 106 -7.10 0.08 10.03
N LYS A 107 -8.05 0.51 9.19
CA LYS A 107 -9.48 0.26 9.39
C LYS A 107 -10.03 -0.58 8.24
N VAL A 108 -10.72 -1.67 8.56
CA VAL A 108 -11.31 -2.59 7.58
C VAL A 108 -12.79 -2.81 7.90
N ALA A 109 -13.68 -2.47 6.97
CA ALA A 109 -15.11 -2.63 7.14
C ALA A 109 -15.75 -3.35 5.95
N HIS A 110 -16.73 -4.20 6.21
CA HIS A 110 -17.55 -4.80 5.16
C HIS A 110 -18.48 -3.75 4.51
N VAL A 111 -18.48 -3.69 3.18
CA VAL A 111 -19.33 -2.78 2.39
C VAL A 111 -20.61 -3.49 2.00
N SER A 112 -21.70 -3.25 2.74
CA SER A 112 -23.05 -3.66 2.32
C SER A 112 -23.58 -2.73 1.24
N ARG A 113 -24.00 -3.27 0.09
CA ARG A 113 -24.60 -2.49 -1.01
C ARG A 113 -25.99 -1.93 -0.68
N LEU A 114 -26.70 -2.52 0.29
CA LEU A 114 -28.13 -2.29 0.49
C LEU A 114 -28.47 -1.42 1.69
N THR A 115 -27.64 -1.42 2.74
CA THR A 115 -28.06 -0.85 4.04
C THR A 115 -27.17 0.27 4.56
N GLY A 116 -26.05 0.60 3.90
CA GLY A 116 -25.10 1.62 4.37
C GLY A 116 -24.46 1.33 5.74
N ARG A 117 -24.95 0.33 6.48
CA ARG A 117 -24.47 -0.12 7.78
C ARG A 117 -23.54 -1.32 7.59
N PRO A 118 -22.39 -1.36 8.28
CA PRO A 118 -21.49 -2.49 8.21
C PRO A 118 -22.21 -3.72 8.78
N GLY A 119 -22.25 -4.78 7.97
CA GLY A 119 -22.89 -6.04 8.36
C GLY A 119 -21.99 -6.94 9.22
N LEU A 120 -20.70 -6.63 9.28
CA LEU A 120 -19.67 -7.25 10.10
C LEU A 120 -19.05 -6.18 10.99
N GLU A 121 -18.46 -6.59 12.10
CA GLU A 121 -17.68 -5.70 12.95
C GLU A 121 -16.58 -5.00 12.14
N VAL A 122 -16.31 -3.75 12.49
CA VAL A 122 -15.22 -2.99 11.86
C VAL A 122 -13.94 -3.29 12.61
N VAL A 123 -12.95 -3.77 11.86
CA VAL A 123 -11.61 -4.02 12.39
C VAL A 123 -10.85 -2.70 12.41
N ASP A 124 -10.36 -2.32 13.59
CA ASP A 124 -9.54 -1.12 13.82
C ASP A 124 -8.24 -1.53 14.52
N VAL A 125 -7.12 -1.40 13.82
CA VAL A 125 -5.82 -1.87 14.29
C VAL A 125 -4.80 -0.74 14.21
N SER A 126 -4.18 -0.44 15.35
CA SER A 126 -2.96 0.36 15.42
C SER A 126 -1.76 -0.57 15.54
N TYR A 127 -0.78 -0.41 14.65
CA TYR A 127 0.43 -1.25 14.63
C TYR A 127 1.68 -0.44 14.33
N GLU A 128 2.73 -0.70 15.09
CA GLU A 128 4.06 -0.14 14.86
C GLU A 128 4.81 -1.01 13.86
N CYS A 129 4.86 -0.53 12.62
CA CYS A 129 5.52 -1.23 11.52
C CYS A 129 7.03 -0.96 11.57
N PRO A 130 7.87 -2.01 11.67
CA PRO A 130 9.32 -1.84 11.62
C PRO A 130 9.80 -1.23 10.29
N PRO A 131 11.05 -0.74 10.22
CA PRO A 131 11.76 -0.45 8.96
C PRO A 131 11.60 -1.54 7.92
N ALA A 132 10.95 -1.21 6.79
CA ALA A 132 10.63 -2.16 5.72
C ALA A 132 9.88 -3.43 6.15
N GLY A 133 9.38 -3.46 7.39
CA GLY A 133 8.90 -4.68 8.04
C GLY A 133 7.63 -5.21 7.43
N VAL A 134 7.47 -6.52 7.54
CA VAL A 134 6.29 -7.28 7.14
C VAL A 134 5.75 -7.99 8.37
N ALA A 135 4.43 -7.90 8.58
CA ALA A 135 3.76 -8.56 9.68
C ALA A 135 2.40 -9.10 9.26
N HIS A 136 1.98 -10.15 9.94
CA HIS A 136 0.61 -10.65 9.91
C HIS A 136 -0.09 -10.26 11.20
N ILE A 137 -1.15 -9.46 11.07
CA ILE A 137 -2.01 -9.12 12.20
C ILE A 137 -3.26 -9.98 12.10
N ARG A 138 -3.49 -10.83 13.08
CA ARG A 138 -4.63 -11.75 13.16
C ARG A 138 -5.69 -11.17 14.08
N VAL A 139 -6.88 -10.96 13.51
CA VAL A 139 -8.04 -10.43 14.23
C VAL A 139 -9.14 -11.50 14.18
N PRO A 140 -9.50 -12.10 15.32
CA PRO A 140 -10.64 -13.01 15.39
C PRO A 140 -11.92 -12.30 14.98
N MET A 141 -12.76 -12.98 14.20
CA MET A 141 -14.03 -12.39 13.75
C MET A 141 -15.18 -13.37 13.89
N ALA A 142 -16.25 -12.89 14.51
CA ALA A 142 -17.58 -13.46 14.40
C ALA A 142 -18.09 -13.31 12.96
N ILE A 143 -18.32 -14.42 12.26
CA ILE A 143 -18.89 -14.39 10.92
C ILE A 143 -20.29 -15.00 10.93
N PRO A 144 -21.34 -14.17 10.86
CA PRO A 144 -22.72 -14.64 10.74
C PRO A 144 -22.90 -15.61 9.58
N ALA A 145 -23.70 -16.67 9.76
CA ALA A 145 -23.95 -17.71 8.75
C ALA A 145 -24.32 -17.15 7.36
N LYS A 146 -25.04 -16.02 7.31
CA LYS A 146 -25.41 -15.34 6.06
C LYS A 146 -24.22 -14.85 5.22
N TYR A 147 -23.03 -14.73 5.80
CA TYR A 147 -21.80 -14.26 5.14
C TYR A 147 -20.78 -15.37 4.91
N GLN A 148 -20.93 -16.50 5.59
CA GLN A 148 -20.03 -17.63 5.49
C GLN A 148 -20.00 -18.22 4.07
N GLY A 149 -18.80 -18.59 3.61
CA GLY A 149 -18.58 -19.14 2.26
C GLY A 149 -18.78 -18.15 1.10
N LYS A 150 -18.94 -16.84 1.39
CA LYS A 150 -19.19 -15.82 0.36
C LYS A 150 -17.97 -14.97 0.09
N ARG A 151 -17.88 -14.47 -1.13
CA ARG A 151 -16.93 -13.43 -1.51
C ARG A 151 -17.49 -12.06 -1.18
N LEU A 152 -16.95 -11.41 -0.16
CA LEU A 152 -17.41 -10.11 0.31
C LEU A 152 -16.49 -8.99 -0.15
N LEU A 153 -17.03 -7.77 -0.16
CA LEU A 153 -16.29 -6.55 -0.49
C LEU A 153 -15.96 -5.79 0.80
N PHE A 154 -14.68 -5.58 1.06
CA PHE A 154 -14.20 -4.82 2.21
C PHE A 154 -13.63 -3.48 1.75
N ALA A 155 -13.89 -2.44 2.53
CA ALA A 155 -13.26 -1.13 2.44
C ALA A 155 -12.09 -1.08 3.42
N VAL A 156 -10.91 -0.74 2.92
CA VAL A 156 -9.67 -0.64 3.70
C VAL A 156 -9.21 0.80 3.70
N CYS A 157 -9.06 1.41 4.87
CA CYS A 157 -8.46 2.73 5.06
C CYS A 157 -7.16 2.59 5.86
N ILE A 158 -6.16 3.38 5.50
CA ILE A 158 -4.84 3.31 6.11
C ILE A 158 -4.37 4.74 6.37
N SER A 159 -3.80 4.98 7.55
CA SER A 159 -3.05 6.19 7.88
C SER A 159 -1.72 5.77 8.48
N ALA A 160 -0.65 6.53 8.24
CA ALA A 160 0.66 6.22 8.80
C ALA A 160 1.35 7.51 9.23
N LYS A 161 1.96 7.48 10.42
CA LYS A 161 2.85 8.53 10.92
C LYS A 161 4.26 7.97 11.05
N TYR A 162 5.26 8.79 10.70
CA TYR A 162 6.66 8.43 10.81
C TYR A 162 7.32 9.42 11.78
N PRO A 163 7.53 9.04 13.05
CA PRO A 163 8.01 9.96 14.08
C PRO A 163 9.32 10.66 13.71
N ILE A 164 10.22 9.95 13.03
CA ILE A 164 11.55 10.42 12.61
C ILE A 164 11.57 10.77 11.11
N GLY A 165 10.39 10.88 10.48
CA GLY A 165 10.24 11.01 9.03
C GLY A 165 10.36 9.67 8.30
N ARG A 166 9.99 9.63 7.01
CA ARG A 166 9.89 8.37 6.24
C ARG A 166 11.24 7.71 5.98
N GLY A 167 12.32 8.47 5.81
CA GLY A 167 13.58 7.91 5.31
C GLY A 167 13.49 7.49 3.83
N ALA A 168 14.41 6.64 3.38
CA ALA A 168 14.46 6.18 2.00
C ALA A 168 13.37 5.15 1.70
N ARG A 169 12.75 5.25 0.52
CA ARG A 169 11.88 4.19 0.01
C ARG A 169 12.72 2.98 -0.43
N VAL A 170 12.36 1.80 0.06
CA VAL A 170 13.04 0.51 -0.20
C VAL A 170 12.19 -0.51 -0.96
N ARG A 171 10.87 -0.30 -1.00
CA ARG A 171 9.92 -1.11 -1.77
C ARG A 171 9.11 -0.24 -2.72
N PHE A 172 9.06 -0.61 -4.00
CA PHE A 172 8.45 0.21 -5.04
C PHE A 172 7.05 -0.22 -5.48
N GLY A 173 6.60 -1.43 -5.11
CA GLY A 173 5.24 -1.88 -5.39
C GLY A 173 4.20 -0.95 -4.78
N ASN A 174 3.11 -0.66 -5.49
CA ASN A 174 2.01 0.14 -4.99
C ASN A 174 0.71 -0.65 -5.11
N GLY A 175 -0.08 -0.67 -4.03
CA GLY A 175 -1.44 -1.21 -4.04
C GLY A 175 -2.45 -0.16 -4.50
N ARG A 176 -3.73 -0.47 -4.32
CA ARG A 176 -4.81 0.50 -4.55
C ARG A 176 -4.68 1.64 -3.55
N SER A 177 -4.61 2.87 -4.04
CA SER A 177 -4.64 4.05 -3.17
C SER A 177 -5.94 4.07 -2.36
N THR A 178 -5.84 4.41 -1.08
CA THR A 178 -7.00 4.57 -0.20
C THR A 178 -7.07 5.96 0.41
N THR A 179 -8.16 6.30 1.07
CA THR A 179 -8.28 7.47 1.95
C THR A 179 -7.60 7.24 3.29
N PRO A 180 -7.16 8.31 3.98
CA PRO A 180 -6.62 8.22 5.33
C PRO A 180 -7.61 7.56 6.29
N ALA A 181 -7.13 6.65 7.14
CA ALA A 181 -7.87 6.25 8.34
C ALA A 181 -7.93 7.43 9.32
N ARG A 182 -9.12 7.70 9.88
CA ARG A 182 -9.33 8.61 11.01
C ARG A 182 -10.22 7.92 12.03
N GLU A 183 -10.19 8.40 13.26
CA GLU A 183 -10.97 7.85 14.37
C GLU A 183 -12.48 7.82 14.03
N SER A 184 -13.01 8.89 13.44
CA SER A 184 -14.43 9.07 13.06
C SER A 184 -14.88 8.38 11.76
N VAL A 185 -13.99 7.73 11.01
CA VAL A 185 -14.26 7.28 9.62
C VAL A 185 -15.24 6.11 9.51
N LEU A 186 -15.64 5.48 10.62
CA LEU A 186 -16.60 4.37 10.62
C LEU A 186 -17.93 4.71 9.91
N HIS A 187 -18.43 5.94 10.08
CA HIS A 187 -19.62 6.43 9.39
C HIS A 187 -19.33 6.94 7.96
N GLU A 188 -18.11 7.37 7.67
CA GLU A 188 -17.70 7.94 6.37
C GLU A 188 -17.33 6.90 5.31
N LEU A 189 -16.99 5.67 5.73
CA LEU A 189 -16.72 4.53 4.84
C LEU A 189 -17.92 4.20 3.92
N ALA A 190 -19.12 4.67 4.29
CA ALA A 190 -20.35 4.45 3.54
C ALA A 190 -20.70 5.56 2.52
N SER A 191 -20.21 6.81 2.65
CA SER A 191 -20.78 7.93 1.88
C SER A 191 -19.81 8.90 1.19
N ASN A 192 -18.64 9.22 1.74
CA ASN A 192 -17.77 10.28 1.18
C ASN A 192 -16.29 9.93 1.05
N ALA A 193 -15.79 8.95 1.80
CA ALA A 193 -14.42 8.47 1.63
C ALA A 193 -14.29 7.67 0.31
N LYS A 194 -13.11 7.70 -0.33
CA LYS A 194 -12.72 6.79 -1.43
C LYS A 194 -11.83 5.66 -0.87
N PRO A 195 -12.36 4.73 -0.05
CA PRO A 195 -11.55 3.64 0.48
C PRO A 195 -11.13 2.70 -0.64
N ALA A 196 -9.97 2.05 -0.45
CA ALA A 196 -9.59 0.94 -1.31
C ALA A 196 -10.56 -0.23 -1.05
N ARG A 197 -11.21 -0.70 -2.11
CA ARG A 197 -12.14 -1.82 -2.05
C ARG A 197 -11.43 -3.10 -2.46
N VAL A 198 -11.42 -4.10 -1.61
CA VAL A 198 -10.81 -5.42 -1.83
C VAL A 198 -11.86 -6.51 -1.69
N LYS A 199 -11.85 -7.49 -2.60
CA LYS A 199 -12.76 -8.64 -2.54
C LYS A 199 -12.05 -9.76 -1.79
N VAL A 200 -12.66 -10.26 -0.73
CA VAL A 200 -12.08 -11.29 0.14
C VAL A 200 -13.05 -12.45 0.25
N ASP A 201 -12.54 -13.66 0.11
CA ASP A 201 -13.31 -14.87 0.32
C ASP A 201 -13.40 -15.15 1.83
N VAL A 202 -14.62 -15.37 2.31
CA VAL A 202 -14.92 -15.62 3.72
C VAL A 202 -15.11 -17.13 3.93
N PRO A 203 -14.51 -17.73 4.97
CA PRO A 203 -14.63 -19.16 5.22
C PRO A 203 -16.07 -19.57 5.55
N ALA A 204 -16.36 -20.86 5.37
CA ALA A 204 -17.61 -21.49 5.77
C ALA A 204 -17.38 -22.50 6.90
N GLY A 205 -18.42 -22.77 7.68
CA GLY A 205 -18.35 -23.74 8.78
C GLY A 205 -17.55 -23.24 9.97
N VAL A 206 -17.53 -21.92 10.19
CA VAL A 206 -16.82 -21.29 11.32
C VAL A 206 -17.81 -20.93 12.43
N LEU A 207 -17.32 -20.84 13.65
CA LEU A 207 -18.09 -20.41 14.81
C LEU A 207 -18.57 -18.96 14.62
N GLU A 208 -19.82 -18.69 14.99
CA GLU A 208 -20.37 -17.32 14.98
C GLU A 208 -19.83 -16.47 16.14
N ILE A 209 -19.26 -17.10 17.17
CA ILE A 209 -18.57 -16.45 18.28
C ILE A 209 -17.13 -16.96 18.26
N PRO A 210 -16.13 -16.08 18.17
CA PRO A 210 -14.74 -16.51 18.08
C PRO A 210 -14.29 -17.15 19.40
N ALA A 211 -13.46 -18.19 19.32
CA ALA A 211 -12.93 -18.90 20.48
C ALA A 211 -11.97 -18.04 21.34
N TRP A 212 -11.39 -17.00 20.74
CA TRP A 212 -10.51 -16.02 21.36
C TRP A 212 -10.78 -14.63 20.76
N THR A 213 -10.43 -13.57 21.48
CA THR A 213 -10.75 -12.18 21.08
C THR A 213 -9.53 -11.28 20.96
N GLU A 214 -8.37 -11.74 21.43
CA GLU A 214 -7.15 -10.93 21.39
C GLU A 214 -6.68 -10.75 19.95
N THR A 215 -6.17 -9.59 19.59
CA THR A 215 -5.51 -9.39 18.30
C THR A 215 -4.03 -9.68 18.46
N THR A 216 -3.47 -10.54 17.60
CA THR A 216 -2.04 -10.88 17.63
C THR A 216 -1.33 -10.33 16.41
N ALA A 217 -0.11 -9.83 16.60
CA ALA A 217 0.74 -9.36 15.51
C ALA A 217 2.01 -10.20 15.48
N GLU A 218 2.27 -10.85 14.35
CA GLU A 218 3.45 -11.69 14.15
C GLU A 218 4.35 -11.07 13.07
N PRO A 219 5.60 -10.72 13.39
CA PRO A 219 6.56 -10.28 12.38
C PRO A 219 6.92 -11.46 11.47
N VAL A 220 6.92 -11.20 10.16
CA VAL A 220 7.23 -12.21 9.11
C VAL A 220 8.63 -12.00 8.58
N TRP A 221 9.01 -10.74 8.36
CA TRP A 221 10.30 -10.36 7.81
C TRP A 221 10.64 -8.93 8.21
N GLN A 222 11.90 -8.65 8.49
CA GLN A 222 12.43 -7.32 8.76
C GLN A 222 13.69 -7.04 7.94
N LEU A 223 14.03 -5.76 7.80
CA LEU A 223 15.23 -5.37 7.09
C LEU A 223 16.48 -5.96 7.74
N GLY A 224 17.21 -6.81 7.01
CA GLY A 224 18.38 -7.53 7.50
C GLY A 224 18.15 -9.04 7.59
N ASP A 225 16.90 -9.49 7.59
CA ASP A 225 16.57 -10.91 7.53
C ASP A 225 16.87 -11.49 6.14
N PRO A 226 17.28 -12.77 6.06
CA PRO A 226 17.41 -13.44 4.77
C PRO A 226 16.07 -13.48 4.03
N VAL A 227 16.13 -13.36 2.69
CA VAL A 227 14.98 -13.41 1.78
C VAL A 227 14.80 -14.81 1.23
#